data_AF-A0A2P5E321-F1
#
_entry.id   AF-A0A2P5E321-F1
#
_cell.length_a   1.000
_cell.length_b   1.000
_cell.length_c   1.000
_cell.angle_alpha   90.00
_cell.angle_beta   90.00
_cell.angle_gamma   90.00
#
_symmetry.space_group_name_H-M   'P 1'
#
loop_
_entity.id
_entity.type
_entity.pdbx_description
1 polymer ?
#
loop_
_entity_poly.entity_id
_entity_poly.type
_entity_poly.pdbx_seq_one_letter_code
_entity_poly.pdbx_strand_id
1 'polypeptide(L)'
;MLKIWIVIIKTKFEETIRDVANRSLRCIAFAHKESVEAKEIQSGIKVEILKDGMTLLGTMGISDPCHPEVKDAVSCLQNAGVKVKMFTDENILLTPNSGAVIESVEFQNYTQEERMKKVDEIRVMARSSPSHKLLMIQCLRQKRHVVAIVGNDSNDSSMMKEADIGLYMGIQGIEVTEDNSDIVLADAETLPLIAVQLMWVSLITDTLACFAFATEKPTKVLMKKPPVSMMDPLLSNIMLRNILPQALYQIALLLTIQITGTSIFDMDSDVTVTFIFTSYVLCQVFNQVNSRKLASKNVFEKINENKHFLVISVVIIVLGNNLPNKHTIVEVIK
;
A
#
# COMPACT_ATOMS: atom_id res chain seq x y z
N MET A 1 -45.47 -29.62 -35.66
CA MET A 1 -45.71 -29.34 -34.23
C MET A 1 -44.42 -29.41 -33.40
N LEU A 2 -43.68 -30.53 -33.37
CA LEU A 2 -42.43 -30.65 -32.58
C LEU A 2 -41.35 -29.59 -32.86
N LYS A 3 -41.11 -29.24 -34.14
CA LYS A 3 -40.11 -28.22 -34.51
C LYS A 3 -40.41 -26.84 -33.91
N ILE A 4 -41.69 -26.48 -33.78
CA ILE A 4 -42.12 -25.20 -33.22
C ILE A 4 -41.87 -25.18 -31.71
N TRP A 5 -42.16 -26.29 -31.03
CA TRP A 5 -41.91 -26.44 -29.60
C TRP A 5 -40.41 -26.38 -29.25
N ILE A 6 -39.56 -27.02 -30.05
CA ILE A 6 -38.10 -26.95 -29.88
C ILE A 6 -37.59 -25.52 -30.02
N VAL A 7 -38.09 -24.77 -31.01
CA VAL A 7 -37.70 -23.37 -31.20
C VAL A 7 -38.13 -22.53 -29.99
N ILE A 8 -39.36 -22.68 -29.50
CA ILE A 8 -39.87 -21.93 -28.34
C ILE A 8 -39.03 -22.20 -27.08
N ILE A 9 -38.72 -23.48 -26.80
CA ILE A 9 -37.90 -23.85 -25.64
C ILE A 9 -36.48 -23.26 -25.76
N LYS A 10 -35.88 -23.36 -26.96
CA LYS A 10 -34.55 -22.80 -27.21
C LYS A 10 -34.52 -21.28 -26.99
N THR A 11 -35.50 -20.55 -27.52
CA THR A 11 -35.57 -19.09 -27.36
C THR A 11 -35.72 -18.70 -25.89
N LYS A 12 -36.58 -19.40 -25.12
CA LYS A 12 -36.78 -19.11 -23.70
C LYS A 12 -35.53 -19.42 -22.86
N PHE A 13 -34.77 -20.42 -23.27
CA PHE A 13 -33.49 -20.76 -22.63
C PHE A 13 -32.41 -19.73 -22.94
N GLU A 14 -32.31 -19.27 -24.19
CA GLU A 14 -31.42 -18.16 -24.58
C GLU A 14 -31.76 -16.86 -23.83
N GLU A 15 -33.05 -16.57 -23.61
CA GLU A 15 -33.49 -15.45 -22.77
C GLU A 15 -33.04 -15.60 -21.32
N THR A 16 -33.14 -16.81 -20.75
CA THR A 16 -32.71 -17.09 -19.36
C THR A 16 -31.20 -16.92 -19.22
N ILE A 17 -30.41 -17.41 -20.17
CA ILE A 17 -28.95 -17.20 -20.19
C ILE A 17 -28.63 -15.71 -20.26
N ARG A 18 -29.37 -14.96 -21.09
CA ARG A 18 -29.20 -13.51 -21.22
C ARG A 18 -29.56 -12.78 -19.93
N ASP A 19 -30.63 -13.18 -19.23
CA ASP A 19 -31.00 -12.59 -17.93
C ASP A 19 -29.94 -12.88 -16.86
N VAL A 20 -29.42 -14.10 -16.80
CA VAL A 20 -28.31 -14.47 -15.89
C VAL A 20 -27.06 -13.64 -16.20
N ALA A 21 -26.72 -13.47 -17.48
CA ALA A 21 -25.58 -12.63 -17.90
C ALA A 21 -25.80 -11.14 -17.57
N ASN A 22 -27.02 -10.62 -17.73
CA ASN A 22 -27.37 -9.23 -17.38
C ASN A 22 -27.25 -8.95 -15.88
N ARG A 23 -27.33 -9.99 -15.03
CA ARG A 23 -27.11 -9.89 -13.58
C ARG A 23 -25.66 -10.07 -13.17
N SER A 24 -24.71 -10.09 -14.13
CA SER A 24 -23.28 -10.35 -13.88
C SER A 24 -23.03 -11.66 -13.13
N LEU A 25 -23.81 -12.69 -13.45
CA LEU A 25 -23.66 -14.03 -12.90
C LEU A 25 -22.94 -14.93 -13.91
N ARG A 26 -21.98 -15.72 -13.43
CA ARG A 26 -21.35 -16.78 -14.22
C ARG A 26 -22.33 -17.92 -14.41
N CYS A 27 -22.82 -18.09 -15.64
CA CYS A 27 -23.80 -19.14 -15.98
C CYS A 27 -23.10 -20.48 -16.22
N ILE A 28 -23.54 -21.52 -15.51
CA ILE A 28 -23.12 -22.91 -15.70
C ILE A 28 -24.34 -23.72 -16.13
N ALA A 29 -24.21 -24.49 -17.22
CA ALA A 29 -25.25 -25.40 -17.69
C ALA A 29 -24.91 -26.85 -17.29
N PHE A 30 -25.90 -27.55 -16.75
CA PHE A 30 -25.80 -28.96 -16.40
C PHE A 30 -26.55 -29.79 -17.45
N ALA A 31 -25.88 -30.80 -18.01
CA ALA A 31 -26.47 -31.75 -18.94
C ALA A 31 -25.96 -33.16 -18.62
N HIS A 32 -26.77 -34.16 -18.91
CA HIS A 32 -26.40 -35.56 -18.75
C HIS A 32 -26.66 -36.34 -20.04
N LYS A 33 -25.98 -37.47 -20.18
CA LYS A 33 -26.22 -38.45 -21.25
C LYS A 33 -26.06 -39.83 -20.65
N GLU A 34 -27.07 -40.68 -20.81
CA GLU A 34 -26.95 -42.09 -20.43
C GLU A 34 -26.02 -42.78 -21.43
N SER A 35 -24.96 -43.41 -20.90
CA SER A 35 -24.02 -44.18 -21.71
C SER A 35 -24.62 -45.54 -22.00
N VAL A 36 -24.83 -45.85 -23.28
CA VAL A 36 -25.13 -47.23 -23.70
C VAL A 36 -23.79 -47.94 -23.85
N GLU A 37 -23.51 -48.83 -22.90
CA GLU A 37 -22.34 -49.72 -22.76
C GLU A 37 -20.97 -49.06 -22.52
N ALA A 38 -20.45 -49.26 -21.30
CA ALA A 38 -19.07 -49.01 -20.94
C ALA A 38 -18.18 -50.12 -21.53
N LYS A 39 -17.36 -49.79 -22.54
CA LYS A 39 -16.12 -50.53 -22.80
C LYS A 39 -15.00 -49.79 -22.10
N GLU A 40 -14.31 -50.47 -21.17
CA GLU A 40 -13.10 -49.96 -20.53
C GLU A 40 -12.06 -49.63 -21.60
N ILE A 41 -11.73 -48.33 -21.73
CA ILE A 41 -10.57 -47.90 -22.51
C ILE A 41 -9.48 -47.53 -21.50
N GLN A 42 -8.45 -48.37 -21.44
CA GLN A 42 -7.24 -48.11 -20.71
C GLN A 42 -6.51 -46.90 -21.34
N SER A 43 -5.95 -46.06 -20.45
CA SER A 43 -5.03 -44.94 -20.71
C SER A 43 -5.62 -43.66 -21.32
N GLY A 44 -5.69 -42.62 -20.48
CA GLY A 44 -5.86 -41.22 -20.87
C GLY A 44 -7.26 -40.89 -21.41
N ILE A 45 -8.08 -40.24 -20.59
CA ILE A 45 -9.41 -39.79 -21.01
C ILE A 45 -9.27 -38.70 -22.09
N LYS A 46 -9.17 -39.11 -23.36
CA LYS A 46 -9.56 -38.28 -24.49
C LYS A 46 -11.08 -38.16 -24.41
N VAL A 47 -11.56 -37.10 -23.76
CA VAL A 47 -12.94 -36.65 -23.90
C VAL A 47 -13.05 -36.08 -25.33
N GLU A 48 -13.13 -36.96 -26.33
CA GLU A 48 -13.87 -36.61 -27.54
C GLU A 48 -15.31 -36.44 -27.08
N ILE A 49 -15.63 -35.21 -26.69
CA ILE A 49 -16.94 -34.79 -26.21
C ILE A 49 -17.94 -35.38 -27.18
N LEU A 50 -18.82 -36.25 -26.67
CA LEU A 50 -20.06 -36.65 -27.32
C LEU A 50 -20.88 -35.37 -27.54
N LYS A 51 -20.55 -34.59 -28.58
CA LYS A 51 -21.11 -33.25 -28.84
C LYS A 51 -22.62 -33.32 -29.09
N ASP A 52 -23.12 -34.49 -29.47
CA ASP A 52 -24.50 -34.69 -29.86
C ASP A 52 -25.26 -35.62 -28.88
N GLY A 53 -26.51 -35.26 -28.58
CA GLY A 53 -27.45 -36.09 -27.83
C GLY A 53 -27.34 -36.01 -26.30
N MET A 54 -26.93 -34.88 -25.73
CA MET A 54 -27.02 -34.63 -24.29
C MET A 54 -28.40 -34.08 -23.92
N THR A 55 -28.94 -34.52 -22.79
CA THR A 55 -30.15 -33.97 -22.19
C THR A 55 -29.77 -32.87 -21.21
N LEU A 56 -30.18 -31.64 -21.52
CA LEU A 56 -29.99 -30.49 -20.65
C LEU A 56 -30.90 -30.62 -19.40
N LEU A 57 -30.32 -30.49 -18.21
CA LEU A 57 -31.02 -30.51 -16.93
C LEU A 57 -31.44 -29.11 -16.48
N GLY A 58 -30.54 -28.12 -16.62
CA GLY A 58 -30.80 -26.76 -16.17
C GLY A 58 -29.55 -25.87 -16.18
N THR A 59 -29.72 -24.63 -15.73
CA THR A 59 -28.63 -23.64 -15.57
C THR A 59 -28.59 -23.09 -14.15
N MET A 60 -27.40 -22.71 -13.71
CA MET A 60 -27.17 -22.04 -12.44
C MET A 60 -26.30 -20.81 -12.68
N GLY A 61 -26.68 -19.68 -12.08
CA GLY A 61 -25.85 -18.48 -12.04
C GLY A 61 -25.07 -18.44 -10.73
N ILE A 62 -23.74 -18.36 -10.82
CA ILE A 62 -22.86 -18.15 -9.68
C ILE A 62 -22.43 -16.69 -9.66
N SER A 63 -22.53 -16.04 -8.50
CA SER A 63 -22.00 -14.70 -8.26
C SER A 63 -20.74 -14.81 -7.41
N ASP A 64 -19.75 -13.96 -7.68
CA ASP A 64 -18.66 -13.68 -6.75
C ASP A 64 -19.00 -12.40 -5.98
N PRO A 65 -19.47 -12.49 -4.72
CA PRO A 65 -19.89 -11.32 -3.98
C PRO A 65 -18.68 -10.49 -3.55
N CYS A 66 -18.64 -9.23 -3.96
CA CYS A 66 -17.67 -8.29 -3.41
C CYS A 66 -17.86 -8.16 -1.90
N HIS A 67 -16.76 -8.25 -1.15
CA HIS A 67 -16.79 -8.04 0.29
C HIS A 67 -17.34 -6.64 0.61
N PRO A 68 -18.25 -6.49 1.60
CA PRO A 68 -18.91 -5.20 1.88
C PRO A 68 -17.92 -4.07 2.19
N GLU A 69 -16.79 -4.40 2.82
CA GLU A 69 -15.73 -3.46 3.17
C GLU A 69 -14.99 -2.88 1.94
N VAL A 70 -15.01 -3.56 0.79
CA VAL A 70 -14.35 -3.09 -0.44
C VAL A 70 -14.96 -1.77 -0.88
N LYS A 71 -16.28 -1.62 -0.75
CA LYS A 71 -16.97 -0.38 -1.13
C LYS A 71 -16.51 0.80 -0.27
N ASP A 72 -16.40 0.58 1.03
CA ASP A 72 -15.95 1.59 1.97
C ASP A 72 -14.48 1.94 1.75
N ALA A 73 -13.63 0.92 1.53
CA ALA A 73 -12.21 1.11 1.22
C ALA A 73 -12.00 1.93 -0.07
N VAL A 74 -12.71 1.59 -1.15
CA VAL A 74 -12.66 2.33 -2.42
C VAL A 74 -13.13 3.77 -2.22
N SER A 75 -14.20 3.99 -1.45
CA SER A 75 -14.67 5.35 -1.15
C SER A 75 -13.64 6.14 -0.34
N CYS A 76 -13.01 5.53 0.65
CA CYS A 76 -11.94 6.15 1.42
C CYS A 76 -10.75 6.55 0.55
N LEU A 77 -10.32 5.70 -0.38
CA LEU A 77 -9.24 6.00 -1.33
C LEU A 77 -9.61 7.16 -2.25
N GLN A 78 -10.83 7.17 -2.80
CA GLN A 78 -11.32 8.24 -3.66
C GLN A 78 -11.39 9.58 -2.91
N ASN A 79 -11.86 9.57 -1.66
CA ASN A 79 -11.91 10.75 -0.80
C ASN A 79 -10.52 11.29 -0.44
N ALA A 80 -9.51 10.41 -0.41
CA ALA A 80 -8.10 10.79 -0.25
C ALA A 80 -7.45 11.30 -1.55
N GLY A 81 -8.20 11.39 -2.66
CA GLY A 81 -7.69 11.82 -3.95
C GLY A 81 -6.95 10.74 -4.74
N VAL A 82 -7.05 9.47 -4.32
CA VAL A 82 -6.48 8.33 -5.04
C VAL A 82 -7.44 7.90 -6.14
N LYS A 83 -6.97 7.87 -7.39
CA LYS A 83 -7.75 7.40 -8.54
C LYS A 83 -7.71 5.88 -8.63
N VAL A 84 -8.79 5.22 -8.20
CA VAL A 84 -8.95 3.76 -8.32
C VAL A 84 -9.35 3.40 -9.74
N LYS A 85 -8.61 2.48 -10.38
CA LYS A 85 -8.90 1.93 -11.71
C LYS A 85 -9.05 0.42 -11.60
N MET A 86 -10.09 -0.13 -12.24
CA MET A 86 -10.42 -1.55 -12.21
C MET A 86 -10.13 -2.21 -13.56
N PHE A 87 -9.55 -3.39 -13.52
CA PHE A 87 -9.43 -4.28 -14.67
C PHE A 87 -10.43 -5.43 -14.51
N THR A 88 -11.14 -5.78 -15.58
CA THR A 88 -12.08 -6.90 -15.58
C THR A 88 -11.95 -7.69 -16.88
N ASP A 89 -12.13 -9.00 -16.78
CA ASP A 89 -12.15 -9.91 -17.93
C ASP A 89 -13.55 -10.00 -18.56
N GLU A 90 -14.57 -9.44 -17.91
CA GLU A 90 -15.97 -9.53 -18.36
C GLU A 90 -16.32 -8.49 -19.43
N ASN A 91 -17.40 -8.77 -20.16
CA ASN A 91 -17.96 -7.82 -21.12
C ASN A 91 -18.67 -6.68 -20.39
N ILE A 92 -18.51 -5.46 -20.90
CA ILE A 92 -19.17 -4.28 -20.33
C ILE A 92 -20.66 -4.33 -20.65
N LEU A 93 -21.47 -4.76 -19.69
CA LEU A 93 -22.92 -4.47 -19.66
C LEU A 93 -23.24 -3.20 -18.87
N LEU A 94 -22.24 -2.63 -18.17
CA LEU A 94 -22.36 -1.36 -17.47
C LEU A 94 -22.41 -0.22 -18.50
N THR A 95 -23.49 0.55 -18.50
CA THR A 95 -23.80 1.61 -19.46
C THR A 95 -22.56 2.43 -19.89
N PRO A 96 -22.14 2.36 -21.17
CA PRO A 96 -20.91 2.99 -21.69
C PRO A 96 -20.96 4.53 -21.77
N ASN A 97 -21.92 5.18 -21.13
CA ASN A 97 -22.27 6.58 -21.38
C ASN A 97 -21.48 7.60 -20.54
N SER A 98 -20.43 7.20 -19.82
CA SER A 98 -19.67 8.12 -18.96
C SER A 98 -18.22 8.34 -19.39
N GLY A 99 -17.74 7.77 -20.51
CA GLY A 99 -16.35 7.90 -20.97
C GLY A 99 -15.29 7.29 -20.04
N ALA A 100 -15.73 6.72 -18.92
CA ALA A 100 -14.88 6.16 -17.87
C ALA A 100 -14.66 4.65 -18.00
N VAL A 101 -15.29 4.00 -18.97
CA VAL A 101 -15.18 2.56 -19.22
C VAL A 101 -14.69 2.36 -20.65
N ILE A 102 -13.67 1.52 -20.83
CA ILE A 102 -13.05 1.26 -22.14
C ILE A 102 -12.82 -0.25 -22.33
N GLU A 103 -12.99 -0.73 -23.56
CA GLU A 103 -12.52 -2.06 -23.93
C GLU A 103 -10.99 -2.04 -24.15
N SER A 104 -10.31 -3.09 -23.70
CA SER A 104 -8.85 -3.13 -23.77
C SER A 104 -8.29 -3.02 -25.20
N VAL A 105 -9.01 -3.56 -26.19
CA VAL A 105 -8.65 -3.48 -27.61
C VAL A 105 -8.74 -2.05 -28.15
N GLU A 106 -9.69 -1.26 -27.65
CA GLU A 106 -9.83 0.14 -28.03
C GLU A 106 -8.65 0.95 -27.48
N PHE A 107 -8.29 0.72 -26.21
CA PHE A 107 -7.13 1.37 -25.58
C PHE A 107 -5.81 1.01 -26.28
N GLN A 108 -5.65 -0.24 -26.72
CA GLN A 108 -4.50 -0.69 -27.48
C GLN A 108 -4.43 0.00 -28.86
N ASN A 109 -5.56 0.26 -29.51
CA ASN A 109 -5.57 0.89 -30.83
C ASN A 109 -5.32 2.40 -30.80
N TYR A 110 -5.42 3.05 -29.64
CA TYR A 110 -5.08 4.46 -29.50
C TYR A 110 -3.60 4.73 -29.74
N THR A 111 -3.31 5.92 -30.28
CA THR A 111 -1.94 6.44 -30.35
C THR A 111 -1.40 6.78 -28.97
N GLN A 112 -0.07 6.90 -28.82
CA GLN A 112 0.52 7.23 -27.52
C GLN A 112 -0.01 8.55 -26.95
N GLU A 113 -0.18 9.59 -27.78
CA GLU A 113 -0.74 10.87 -27.34
C GLU A 113 -2.18 10.76 -26.85
N GLU A 114 -3.03 10.03 -27.58
CA GLU A 114 -4.41 9.78 -27.18
C GLU A 114 -4.50 8.98 -25.87
N ARG A 115 -3.65 7.95 -25.71
CA ARG A 115 -3.55 7.20 -24.46
C ARG A 115 -3.19 8.13 -23.32
N MET A 116 -2.17 8.96 -23.47
CA MET A 116 -1.73 9.88 -22.42
C MET A 116 -2.79 10.91 -22.05
N LYS A 117 -3.65 11.32 -22.99
CA LYS A 117 -4.77 12.22 -22.71
C LYS A 117 -5.92 11.52 -21.97
N LYS A 118 -6.31 10.32 -22.42
CA LYS A 118 -7.50 9.60 -21.93
C LYS A 118 -7.24 8.71 -20.71
N VAL A 119 -5.99 8.30 -20.46
CA VAL A 119 -5.65 7.32 -19.40
C VAL A 119 -6.13 7.76 -18.02
N ASP A 120 -6.21 9.06 -17.74
CA ASP A 120 -6.64 9.59 -16.45
C ASP A 120 -8.15 9.44 -16.21
N GLU A 121 -8.95 9.52 -17.28
CA GLU A 121 -10.41 9.50 -17.25
C GLU A 121 -10.95 8.07 -17.15
N ILE A 122 -10.20 7.10 -17.70
CA ILE A 122 -10.54 5.67 -17.66
C ILE A 122 -10.55 5.18 -16.21
N ARG A 123 -11.68 4.64 -15.75
CA ARG A 123 -11.85 4.00 -14.44
C ARG A 123 -11.94 2.48 -14.56
N VAL A 124 -12.49 1.97 -15.65
CA VAL A 124 -12.66 0.53 -15.85
C VAL A 124 -12.13 0.15 -17.22
N MET A 125 -11.23 -0.82 -17.25
CA MET A 125 -10.80 -1.49 -18.48
C MET A 125 -11.36 -2.91 -18.50
N ALA A 126 -12.12 -3.22 -19.54
CA ALA A 126 -12.76 -4.53 -19.69
C ALA A 126 -12.09 -5.39 -20.75
N ARG A 127 -12.32 -6.72 -20.66
CA ARG A 127 -11.68 -7.75 -21.49
C ARG A 127 -10.15 -7.66 -21.48
N SER A 128 -9.57 -7.26 -20.35
CA SER A 128 -8.15 -6.94 -20.28
C SER A 128 -7.27 -8.19 -20.27
N SER A 129 -6.36 -8.31 -21.24
CA SER A 129 -5.26 -9.28 -21.15
C SER A 129 -4.11 -8.71 -20.31
N PRO A 130 -3.19 -9.54 -19.81
CA PRO A 130 -2.03 -9.07 -19.05
C PRO A 130 -1.22 -7.99 -19.79
N SER A 131 -1.06 -8.09 -21.10
CA SER A 131 -0.37 -7.09 -21.91
C SER A 131 -1.11 -5.75 -21.98
N HIS A 132 -2.45 -5.76 -22.05
CA HIS A 132 -3.26 -4.53 -22.04
C HIS A 132 -3.18 -3.82 -20.69
N LYS A 133 -3.25 -4.58 -19.60
CA LYS A 133 -3.10 -4.03 -18.27
C LYS A 133 -1.71 -3.35 -18.14
N LEU A 134 -0.65 -4.00 -18.65
CA LEU A 134 0.74 -3.53 -18.52
C LEU A 134 0.95 -2.21 -19.24
N LEU A 135 0.39 -2.12 -20.46
CA LEU A 135 0.42 -0.91 -21.26
C LEU A 135 -0.19 0.30 -20.52
N MET A 136 -1.31 0.09 -19.81
CA MET A 136 -1.94 1.18 -19.06
C MET A 136 -1.06 1.65 -17.89
N ILE A 137 -0.41 0.73 -17.19
CA ILE A 137 0.52 1.05 -16.09
C ILE A 137 1.70 1.86 -16.63
N GLN A 138 2.30 1.44 -17.74
CA GLN A 138 3.39 2.18 -18.38
C GLN A 138 2.95 3.59 -18.78
N CYS A 139 1.75 3.77 -19.33
CA CYS A 139 1.22 5.10 -19.62
C CYS A 139 1.06 5.97 -18.35
N LEU A 140 0.53 5.42 -17.27
CA LEU A 140 0.38 6.14 -16.00
C LEU A 140 1.73 6.54 -15.40
N ARG A 141 2.73 5.67 -15.46
CA ARG A 141 4.10 5.95 -15.03
C ARG A 141 4.79 6.99 -15.90
N GLN A 142 4.59 6.94 -17.22
CA GLN A 142 5.08 7.98 -18.13
C GLN A 142 4.47 9.36 -17.81
N LYS A 143 3.24 9.41 -17.28
CA LYS A 143 2.62 10.64 -16.75
C LYS A 143 3.12 11.03 -15.36
N ARG A 144 4.07 10.29 -14.79
CA ARG A 144 4.64 10.49 -13.45
C ARG A 144 3.62 10.30 -12.33
N HIS A 145 2.60 9.47 -12.55
CA HIS A 145 1.79 8.97 -11.46
C HIS A 145 2.55 7.87 -10.72
N VAL A 146 2.43 7.86 -9.39
CA VAL A 146 2.83 6.71 -8.57
C VAL A 146 1.71 5.68 -8.67
N VAL A 147 2.03 4.48 -9.17
CA VAL A 147 1.05 3.44 -9.46
C VAL A 147 1.24 2.28 -8.48
N ALA A 148 0.17 1.97 -7.75
CA ALA A 148 0.06 0.75 -6.96
C ALA A 148 -0.88 -0.24 -7.67
N ILE A 149 -0.50 -1.52 -7.70
CA ILE A 149 -1.32 -2.60 -8.25
C ILE A 149 -1.72 -3.54 -7.13
N VAL A 150 -2.98 -3.97 -7.14
CA VAL A 150 -3.47 -5.07 -6.32
C VAL A 150 -3.76 -6.24 -7.24
N GLY A 151 -3.08 -7.36 -7.03
CA GLY A 151 -3.24 -8.58 -7.82
C GLY A 151 -3.33 -9.82 -6.94
N ASN A 152 -3.99 -10.85 -7.47
CA ASN A 152 -4.17 -12.15 -6.82
C ASN A 152 -3.67 -13.31 -7.71
N ASP A 153 -3.42 -13.05 -9.00
CA ASP A 153 -3.10 -14.08 -9.99
C ASP A 153 -1.59 -14.21 -10.27
N SER A 154 -1.18 -15.40 -10.72
CA SER A 154 0.20 -15.66 -11.20
C SER A 154 0.62 -14.74 -12.36
N ASN A 155 -0.37 -14.32 -13.16
CA ASN A 155 -0.17 -13.50 -14.35
C ASN A 155 0.11 -12.02 -14.03
N ASP A 156 -0.18 -11.59 -12.80
CA ASP A 156 0.00 -10.20 -12.39
C ASP A 156 1.46 -9.87 -12.02
N SER A 157 2.33 -10.88 -11.92
CA SER A 157 3.75 -10.74 -11.56
C SER A 157 4.53 -9.73 -12.42
N SER A 158 4.32 -9.76 -13.75
CA SER A 158 4.95 -8.82 -14.68
C SER A 158 4.51 -7.37 -14.43
N MET A 159 3.29 -7.20 -13.93
CA MET A 159 2.69 -5.91 -13.65
C MET A 159 3.21 -5.33 -12.36
N MET A 160 3.35 -6.18 -11.33
CA MET A 160 3.90 -5.81 -10.04
C MET A 160 5.32 -5.26 -10.18
N LYS A 161 6.15 -5.87 -11.05
CA LYS A 161 7.50 -5.35 -11.37
C LYS A 161 7.51 -4.01 -12.08
N GLU A 162 6.49 -3.74 -12.89
CA GLU A 162 6.40 -2.49 -13.65
C GLU A 162 5.80 -1.37 -12.79
N ALA A 163 4.94 -1.68 -11.82
CA ALA A 163 4.38 -0.71 -10.90
C ALA A 163 5.44 -0.13 -9.96
N ASP A 164 5.11 0.98 -9.30
CA ASP A 164 5.97 1.51 -8.24
C ASP A 164 5.76 0.75 -6.92
N ILE A 165 4.57 0.13 -6.73
CA ILE A 165 4.24 -0.75 -5.61
C ILE A 165 3.33 -1.91 -6.07
N GLY A 166 3.76 -3.15 -5.86
CA GLY A 166 2.96 -4.36 -6.05
C GLY A 166 2.38 -4.89 -4.73
N LEU A 167 1.04 -4.97 -4.64
CA LEU A 167 0.30 -5.53 -3.51
C LEU A 167 -0.26 -6.91 -3.90
N TYR A 168 0.15 -7.96 -3.21
CA TYR A 168 -0.37 -9.31 -3.41
C TYR A 168 -1.42 -9.66 -2.34
N MET A 169 -2.64 -9.98 -2.79
CA MET A 169 -3.75 -10.47 -1.96
C MET A 169 -4.07 -11.91 -2.33
N GLY A 170 -3.31 -12.85 -1.78
CA GLY A 170 -3.50 -14.28 -2.03
C GLY A 170 -3.19 -15.13 -0.82
N ILE A 171 -3.73 -16.34 -0.81
CA ILE A 171 -3.37 -17.38 0.15
C ILE A 171 -1.94 -17.85 -0.19
N GLN A 172 -1.09 -18.04 0.81
CA GLN A 172 0.29 -18.52 0.66
C GLN A 172 0.38 -19.72 -0.32
N GLY A 173 1.23 -19.65 -1.36
CA GLY A 173 1.45 -20.79 -2.26
C GLY A 173 1.59 -20.51 -3.77
N ILE A 174 1.54 -19.26 -4.24
CA ILE A 174 1.91 -18.89 -5.62
C ILE A 174 3.26 -18.14 -5.59
N GLU A 175 4.36 -18.90 -5.46
CA GLU A 175 5.74 -18.36 -5.30
C GLU A 175 6.08 -17.26 -6.30
N VAL A 176 5.68 -17.41 -7.57
CA VAL A 176 6.05 -16.49 -8.64
C VAL A 176 5.46 -15.09 -8.47
N THR A 177 4.29 -14.93 -7.84
CA THR A 177 3.70 -13.60 -7.62
C THR A 177 4.11 -13.04 -6.27
N GLU A 178 4.31 -13.89 -5.26
CA GLU A 178 4.82 -13.50 -3.95
C GLU A 178 6.21 -12.85 -4.07
N ASP A 179 7.15 -13.52 -4.76
CA ASP A 179 8.53 -13.03 -4.97
C ASP A 179 8.64 -11.73 -5.76
N ASN A 180 7.61 -11.41 -6.56
CA ASN A 180 7.59 -10.24 -7.43
C ASN A 180 6.73 -9.09 -6.85
N SER A 181 6.17 -9.28 -5.65
CA SER A 181 5.38 -8.28 -4.94
C SER A 181 6.21 -7.55 -3.89
N ASP A 182 5.93 -6.27 -3.66
CA ASP A 182 6.61 -5.48 -2.62
C ASP A 182 5.96 -5.67 -1.25
N ILE A 183 4.64 -5.91 -1.23
CA ILE A 183 3.86 -6.09 -0.02
C ILE A 183 2.93 -7.29 -0.20
N VAL A 184 3.11 -8.28 0.65
CA VAL A 184 2.23 -9.45 0.76
C VAL A 184 1.22 -9.17 1.88
N LEU A 185 -0.07 -9.15 1.54
CA LEU A 185 -1.15 -9.04 2.50
C LEU A 185 -1.47 -10.44 3.05
N ALA A 186 -0.60 -10.91 3.94
CA ALA A 186 -0.85 -12.11 4.73
C ALA A 186 -1.86 -11.79 5.84
N ASP A 187 -2.83 -12.69 6.07
CA ASP A 187 -3.69 -12.59 7.23
C ASP A 187 -2.82 -12.63 8.49
N ALA A 188 -3.06 -11.67 9.38
CA ALA A 188 -2.00 -11.05 10.18
C ALA A 188 -1.51 -11.91 11.35
N GLU A 189 -0.60 -12.85 11.13
CA GLU A 189 0.15 -13.49 12.21
C GLU A 189 1.57 -13.86 11.78
N THR A 190 2.47 -12.88 11.63
CA THR A 190 3.92 -13.07 11.87
C THR A 190 4.71 -11.79 11.56
N LEU A 191 5.20 -11.13 12.61
CA LEU A 191 6.23 -10.10 12.51
C LEU A 191 7.50 -10.64 13.17
N PRO A 192 8.56 -10.98 12.41
CA PRO A 192 9.86 -11.25 13.00
C PRO A 192 10.60 -9.92 13.27
N LEU A 193 10.50 -9.44 14.51
CA LEU A 193 11.33 -8.36 15.04
C LEU A 193 12.76 -8.85 15.29
N ILE A 194 13.71 -8.50 14.42
CA ILE A 194 15.14 -8.53 14.79
C ILE A 194 15.89 -7.39 14.11
N ALA A 195 16.20 -6.32 14.86
CA ALA A 195 17.25 -5.34 14.53
C ALA A 195 17.63 -4.43 15.73
N VAL A 196 17.52 -4.92 16.98
CA VAL A 196 17.73 -4.09 18.18
C VAL A 196 19.16 -4.18 18.74
N GLN A 197 20.04 -4.97 18.14
CA GLN A 197 21.28 -5.38 18.81
C GLN A 197 22.57 -4.65 18.42
N LEU A 198 22.57 -3.56 17.63
CA LEU A 198 23.84 -3.15 17.01
C LEU A 198 24.32 -1.70 16.98
N MET A 199 23.80 -0.72 17.74
CA MET A 199 24.54 0.54 17.81
C MET A 199 24.41 1.25 19.16
N TRP A 200 25.51 1.90 19.55
CA TRP A 200 25.66 2.61 20.82
C TRP A 200 25.76 4.13 20.60
N VAL A 201 25.25 4.85 21.60
CA VAL A 201 25.21 6.32 21.82
C VAL A 201 24.55 7.16 20.72
N SER A 202 24.98 7.11 19.46
CA SER A 202 24.28 7.82 18.36
C SER A 202 23.00 7.11 17.90
N LEU A 203 22.87 5.80 18.21
CA LEU A 203 21.64 5.04 17.97
C LEU A 203 20.60 5.26 19.05
N ILE A 204 21.00 5.43 20.32
CA ILE A 204 20.04 5.40 21.41
C ILE A 204 19.14 6.64 21.39
N THR A 205 19.67 7.84 21.11
CA THR A 205 18.82 9.04 21.02
C THR A 205 18.00 9.05 19.74
N ASP A 206 18.61 8.77 18.60
CA ASP A 206 17.97 8.97 17.30
C ASP A 206 17.07 7.79 16.92
N THR A 207 17.45 6.56 17.29
CA THR A 207 16.62 5.36 17.03
C THR A 207 15.50 5.21 18.04
N LEU A 208 15.70 5.54 19.32
CA LEU A 208 14.57 5.59 20.25
C LEU A 208 13.62 6.75 19.90
N ALA A 209 14.14 7.92 19.49
CA ALA A 209 13.29 8.99 18.99
C ALA A 209 12.53 8.59 17.71
N CYS A 210 13.21 7.96 16.74
CA CYS A 210 12.59 7.42 15.54
C CYS A 210 11.53 6.37 15.88
N PHE A 211 11.83 5.44 16.79
CA PHE A 211 10.88 4.44 17.27
C PHE A 211 9.67 5.10 17.94
N ALA A 212 9.88 6.14 18.74
CA ALA A 212 8.80 6.90 19.36
C ALA A 212 7.89 7.56 18.30
N PHE A 213 8.43 8.08 17.20
CA PHE A 213 7.65 8.57 16.07
C PHE A 213 6.95 7.44 15.30
N ALA A 214 7.62 6.29 15.10
CA ALA A 214 7.05 5.14 14.42
C ALA A 214 5.84 4.55 15.16
N THR A 215 5.80 4.66 16.50
CA THR A 215 4.64 4.24 17.30
C THR A 215 3.46 5.23 17.25
N GLU A 216 3.61 6.40 16.63
CA GLU A 216 2.52 7.36 16.51
C GLU A 216 1.48 6.87 15.50
N LYS A 217 0.25 6.67 15.97
CA LYS A 217 -0.83 6.14 15.13
C LYS A 217 -1.17 7.12 14.00
N PRO A 218 -1.45 6.62 12.78
CA PRO A 218 -1.85 7.48 11.68
C PRO A 218 -3.12 8.25 12.04
N THR A 219 -3.07 9.56 11.85
CA THR A 219 -4.22 10.44 12.15
C THR A 219 -5.17 10.47 10.96
N LYS A 220 -6.49 10.33 11.18
CA LYS A 220 -7.52 10.36 10.12
C LYS A 220 -7.51 11.65 9.27
N VAL A 221 -6.91 12.73 9.77
CA VAL A 221 -6.70 13.99 9.02
C VAL A 221 -5.76 13.79 7.83
N LEU A 222 -4.86 12.80 7.88
CA LEU A 222 -3.96 12.47 6.76
C LEU A 222 -4.75 12.05 5.51
N MET A 223 -5.84 11.30 5.69
CA MET A 223 -6.70 10.85 4.58
C MET A 223 -7.49 11.99 3.92
N LYS A 224 -7.47 13.20 4.47
CA LYS A 224 -8.11 14.39 3.88
C LYS A 224 -7.15 15.20 3.03
N LYS A 225 -5.86 14.87 3.03
CA LYS A 225 -4.85 15.54 2.22
C LYS A 225 -4.72 14.80 0.89
N PRO A 226 -4.56 15.51 -0.23
CA PRO A 226 -4.24 14.86 -1.49
C PRO A 226 -2.88 14.15 -1.42
N PRO A 227 -2.62 13.16 -2.29
CA PRO A 227 -1.33 12.50 -2.38
C PRO A 227 -0.23 13.52 -2.71
N VAL A 228 0.94 13.36 -2.08
CA VAL A 228 2.10 14.23 -2.30
C VAL A 228 2.66 13.97 -3.70
N SER A 229 3.09 15.04 -4.39
CA SER A 229 3.71 14.90 -5.70
C SER A 229 5.16 14.42 -5.55
N MET A 230 5.62 13.59 -6.49
CA MET A 230 7.04 13.19 -6.59
C MET A 230 8.00 14.38 -6.77
N MET A 231 7.48 15.54 -7.19
CA MET A 231 8.28 16.76 -7.38
C MET A 231 8.32 17.67 -6.15
N ASP A 232 7.54 17.36 -5.12
CA ASP A 232 7.56 18.15 -3.91
C ASP A 232 8.88 17.90 -3.17
N PRO A 233 9.59 18.94 -2.72
CA PRO A 233 10.86 18.76 -2.03
C PRO A 233 10.66 18.00 -0.72
N LEU A 234 11.54 17.03 -0.46
CA LEU A 234 11.50 16.20 0.75
C LEU A 234 11.56 17.04 2.05
N LEU A 235 12.26 18.18 1.98
CA LEU A 235 12.27 19.19 3.04
C LEU A 235 11.38 20.37 2.64
N SER A 236 10.22 20.48 3.30
CA SER A 236 9.33 21.63 3.13
C SER A 236 9.89 22.90 3.80
N ASN A 237 9.43 24.07 3.36
CA ASN A 237 9.76 25.35 4.01
C ASN A 237 9.31 25.40 5.49
N ILE A 238 8.25 24.65 5.84
CA ILE A 238 7.76 24.54 7.23
C ILE A 238 8.75 23.72 8.06
N MET A 239 9.28 22.63 7.51
CA MET A 239 10.33 21.83 8.15
C MET A 239 11.59 22.65 8.35
N LEU A 240 12.03 23.37 7.32
CA LEU A 240 13.24 24.18 7.38
C LEU A 240 13.13 25.32 8.41
N ARG A 241 11.94 25.95 8.51
CA ARG A 241 11.63 26.94 9.55
C ARG A 241 11.73 26.38 10.96
N ASN A 242 11.44 25.09 11.17
CA ASN A 242 11.53 24.46 12.49
C ASN A 242 12.95 23.93 12.77
N ILE A 243 13.66 23.41 11.76
CA ILE A 243 15.01 22.85 11.88
C ILE A 243 16.06 23.93 12.13
N LEU A 244 16.05 25.03 11.35
CA LEU A 244 17.10 26.05 11.42
C LEU A 244 17.20 26.74 12.80
N PRO A 245 16.11 27.24 13.41
CA PRO A 245 16.19 27.86 14.73
C PRO A 245 16.58 26.89 15.84
N GLN A 246 16.14 25.62 15.74
CA GLN A 246 16.49 24.59 16.72
C GLN A 246 17.99 24.25 16.68
N ALA A 247 18.55 24.10 15.48
CA ALA A 247 19.99 23.85 15.30
C ALA A 247 20.82 25.04 15.80
N LEU A 248 20.42 26.27 15.48
CA LEU A 248 21.09 27.48 15.97
C LEU A 248 21.02 27.60 17.50
N TYR A 249 19.86 27.32 18.10
CA TYR A 249 19.68 27.31 19.55
C TYR A 249 20.62 26.30 20.22
N GLN A 250 20.70 25.09 19.69
CA GLN A 250 21.55 24.03 20.25
C GLN A 250 23.03 24.39 20.14
N ILE A 251 23.48 24.90 18.99
CA ILE A 251 24.87 25.36 18.81
C ILE A 251 25.20 26.49 19.80
N ALA A 252 24.32 27.50 19.90
CA ALA A 252 24.53 28.64 20.80
C ALA A 252 24.59 28.21 22.26
N LEU A 253 23.70 27.30 22.69
CA LEU A 253 23.68 26.78 24.06
C LEU A 253 24.97 26.03 24.41
N LEU A 254 25.40 25.09 23.55
CA LEU A 254 26.61 24.29 23.80
C LEU A 254 27.86 25.16 23.81
N LEU A 255 27.95 26.12 22.88
CA LEU A 255 29.07 27.06 22.80
C LEU A 255 29.12 27.99 24.02
N THR A 256 27.96 28.47 24.49
CA THR A 256 27.88 29.29 25.71
C THR A 256 28.35 28.50 26.93
N ILE A 257 27.94 27.24 27.07
CA ILE A 257 28.38 26.35 28.16
C ILE A 257 29.89 26.09 28.07
N GLN A 258 30.42 25.88 26.87
CA GLN A 258 31.84 25.60 26.67
C GLN A 258 32.74 26.81 27.03
N ILE A 259 32.30 28.03 26.71
CA ILE A 259 33.05 29.27 27.02
C ILE A 259 32.90 29.64 28.50
N THR A 260 31.72 29.43 29.07
CA THR A 260 31.35 29.88 30.42
C THR A 260 31.75 28.87 31.50
N GLY A 261 31.75 27.57 31.18
CA GLY A 261 32.08 26.51 32.14
C GLY A 261 33.50 26.63 32.69
N THR A 262 34.45 27.07 31.87
CA THR A 262 35.85 27.30 32.28
C THR A 262 36.07 28.65 32.95
N SER A 263 35.27 29.68 32.62
CA SER A 263 35.52 31.06 33.08
C SER A 263 34.70 31.50 34.29
N ILE A 264 33.48 30.98 34.48
CA ILE A 264 32.57 31.39 35.57
C ILE A 264 32.47 30.35 36.68
N PHE A 265 32.54 29.06 36.36
CA PHE A 265 32.30 27.99 37.32
C PHE A 265 33.55 27.23 37.79
N ASP A 266 34.73 27.56 37.27
CA ASP A 266 36.01 26.90 37.58
C ASP A 266 35.89 25.36 37.58
N MET A 267 35.12 24.84 36.60
CA MET A 267 34.80 23.42 36.53
C MET A 267 35.95 22.64 35.92
N ASP A 268 36.24 21.49 36.52
CA ASP A 268 37.16 20.51 35.93
C ASP A 268 36.69 20.10 34.52
N SER A 269 37.64 19.73 33.67
CA SER A 269 37.38 19.39 32.27
C SER A 269 36.35 18.26 32.13
N ASP A 270 36.38 17.29 33.05
CA ASP A 270 35.45 16.16 33.17
C ASP A 270 34.01 16.57 33.48
N VAL A 271 33.86 17.56 34.37
CA VAL A 271 32.55 18.08 34.79
C VAL A 271 31.92 18.89 33.66
N THR A 272 32.73 19.69 32.96
CA THR A 272 32.28 20.48 31.81
C THR A 272 31.79 19.59 30.67
N VAL A 273 32.53 18.52 30.33
CA VAL A 273 32.14 17.53 29.30
C VAL A 273 30.82 16.84 29.68
N THR A 274 30.67 16.44 30.94
CA THR A 274 29.45 15.80 31.44
C THR A 274 28.24 16.74 31.40
N PHE A 275 28.44 18.02 31.70
CA PHE A 275 27.39 19.04 31.70
C PHE A 275 26.94 19.40 30.28
N ILE A 276 27.89 19.51 29.34
CA ILE A 276 27.61 19.66 27.91
C ILE A 276 26.77 18.49 27.40
N PHE A 277 27.17 17.25 27.72
CA PHE A 277 26.45 16.04 27.31
C PHE A 277 25.03 15.99 27.90
N THR A 278 24.88 16.31 29.19
CA THR A 278 23.57 16.29 29.85
C THR A 278 22.63 17.36 29.28
N SER A 279 23.16 18.56 29.00
CA SER A 279 22.41 19.65 28.38
C SER A 279 22.01 19.31 26.94
N TYR A 280 22.90 18.64 26.19
CA TYR A 280 22.63 18.14 24.85
C TYR A 280 21.47 17.12 24.85
N VAL A 281 21.52 16.11 25.73
CA VAL A 281 20.46 15.09 25.82
C VAL A 281 19.11 15.73 26.16
N LEU A 282 19.08 16.68 27.10
CA LEU A 282 17.86 17.41 27.44
C LEU A 282 17.30 18.18 26.23
N CYS A 283 18.16 18.86 25.47
CA CYS A 283 17.76 19.53 24.24
C CYS A 283 17.20 18.56 23.19
N GLN A 284 17.74 17.34 23.08
CA GLN A 284 17.22 16.34 22.15
C GLN A 284 15.82 15.85 22.52
N VAL A 285 15.54 15.67 23.81
CA VAL A 285 14.18 15.31 24.26
C VAL A 285 13.18 16.42 23.92
N PHE A 286 13.54 17.69 24.11
CA PHE A 286 12.67 18.80 23.72
C PHE A 286 12.50 18.91 22.20
N ASN A 287 13.57 18.66 21.44
CA ASN A 287 13.50 18.60 19.98
C ASN A 287 12.53 17.49 19.52
N GLN A 288 12.60 16.31 20.13
CA GLN A 288 11.72 15.18 19.86
C GLN A 288 10.25 15.51 20.11
N VAL A 289 9.95 16.26 21.18
CA VAL A 289 8.60 16.74 21.44
C VAL A 289 8.17 17.71 20.33
N ASN A 290 9.01 18.70 20.00
CA ASN A 290 8.73 19.71 18.98
C ASN A 290 8.53 19.16 17.57
N SER A 291 9.28 18.13 17.17
CA SER A 291 9.19 17.53 15.83
C SER A 291 8.00 16.60 15.65
N ARG A 292 7.27 16.25 16.72
CA ARG A 292 6.06 15.40 16.66
C ARG A 292 4.96 15.98 15.77
N LYS A 293 4.80 17.31 15.76
CA LYS A 293 3.84 17.98 14.88
C LYS A 293 4.52 19.09 14.09
N LEU A 294 4.68 18.84 12.79
CA LEU A 294 5.37 19.74 11.87
C LEU A 294 4.65 21.09 11.65
N ALA A 295 3.31 21.08 11.62
CA ALA A 295 2.52 22.24 11.17
C ALA A 295 1.68 22.92 12.26
N SER A 296 1.34 22.24 13.36
CA SER A 296 0.47 22.78 14.41
C SER A 296 1.27 23.50 15.49
N LYS A 297 0.73 24.59 16.04
CA LYS A 297 1.36 25.32 17.16
C LYS A 297 1.29 24.59 18.50
N ASN A 298 0.33 23.67 18.68
CA ASN A 298 0.13 22.93 19.93
C ASN A 298 0.82 21.56 19.92
N VAL A 299 2.08 21.56 20.35
CA VAL A 299 2.94 20.36 20.38
C VAL A 299 2.53 19.37 21.47
N PHE A 300 2.05 19.87 22.62
CA PHE A 300 1.64 19.06 23.78
C PHE A 300 0.26 18.40 23.65
N GLU A 301 -0.53 18.82 22.66
CA GLU A 301 -1.87 18.27 22.46
C GLU A 301 -1.77 16.79 22.07
N LYS A 302 -2.42 15.92 22.87
CA LYS A 302 -2.40 14.44 22.79
C LYS A 302 -1.06 13.80 23.15
N ILE A 303 -0.20 14.46 23.94
CA ILE A 303 1.07 13.84 24.36
C ILE A 303 0.85 12.58 25.21
N ASN A 304 -0.22 12.59 26.02
CA ASN A 304 -0.57 11.50 26.94
C ASN A 304 -1.34 10.33 26.27
N GLU A 305 -1.75 10.46 25.00
CA GLU A 305 -2.42 9.37 24.28
C GLU A 305 -1.42 8.28 23.84
N ASN A 306 -0.16 8.64 23.58
CA ASN A 306 0.89 7.69 23.24
C ASN A 306 1.79 7.40 24.45
N LYS A 307 1.41 6.38 25.24
CA LYS A 307 2.19 5.94 26.42
C LYS A 307 3.61 5.49 26.05
N HIS A 308 3.81 4.89 24.87
CA HIS A 308 5.14 4.44 24.42
C HIS A 308 6.08 5.62 24.21
N PHE A 309 5.61 6.71 23.61
CA PHE A 309 6.39 7.94 23.43
C PHE A 309 6.90 8.48 24.78
N LEU A 310 6.04 8.57 25.80
CA LEU A 310 6.43 9.05 27.13
C LEU A 310 7.45 8.12 27.81
N VAL A 311 7.24 6.80 27.74
CA VAL A 311 8.17 5.81 28.30
C VAL A 311 9.55 5.95 27.64
N ILE A 312 9.59 6.07 26.32
CA ILE A 312 10.83 6.21 25.57
C ILE A 312 11.56 7.52 25.92
N SER A 313 10.85 8.65 26.01
CA SER A 313 11.45 9.91 26.43
C SER A 313 12.05 9.84 27.84
N VAL A 314 11.39 9.16 28.78
CA VAL A 314 11.94 8.93 30.13
C VAL A 314 13.18 8.03 30.09
N VAL A 315 13.16 6.97 29.28
CA VAL A 315 14.32 6.07 29.10
C VAL A 315 15.53 6.82 28.55
N ILE A 316 15.34 7.72 27.56
CA ILE A 316 16.42 8.55 27.01
C ILE A 316 17.05 9.43 28.10
N ILE A 317 16.24 10.05 28.96
CA ILE A 317 16.74 10.89 30.07
C ILE A 317 17.52 10.06 31.09
N VAL A 318 16.97 8.91 31.50
CA VAL A 318 17.59 8.04 32.51
C VAL A 318 18.91 7.47 32.01
N LEU A 319 18.96 7.00 30.75
CA LEU A 319 20.18 6.50 30.15
C LEU A 319 21.21 7.62 29.96
N GLY A 320 20.81 8.78 29.41
CA GLY A 320 21.71 9.91 29.19
C GLY A 320 22.38 10.41 30.48
N ASN A 321 21.67 10.35 31.61
CA ASN A 321 22.23 10.75 32.90
C ASN A 321 23.19 9.69 33.49
N ASN A 322 22.87 8.40 33.35
CA ASN A 322 23.58 7.30 34.00
C ASN A 322 24.69 6.63 33.14
N LEU A 323 25.04 7.20 31.99
CA LEU A 323 26.10 6.64 31.13
C LEU A 323 27.48 6.66 31.85
N PRO A 324 28.11 5.49 32.11
CA PRO A 324 29.48 5.44 32.61
C PRO A 324 30.48 5.83 31.51
N ASN A 325 31.59 6.48 31.87
CA ASN A 325 32.68 6.91 30.96
C ASN A 325 32.28 7.90 29.85
N LYS A 326 31.62 9.01 30.23
CA LYS A 326 31.27 10.11 29.30
C LYS A 326 32.49 10.72 28.60
N HIS A 327 33.66 10.66 29.23
CA HIS A 327 34.94 11.14 28.70
C HIS A 327 35.43 10.36 27.47
N THR A 328 35.38 9.02 27.54
CA THR A 328 35.82 8.14 26.44
C THR A 328 34.96 8.32 25.18
N ILE A 329 33.70 8.70 25.35
CA ILE A 329 32.76 8.92 24.23
C ILE A 329 33.07 10.23 23.50
N VAL A 330 33.46 11.28 24.21
CA VAL A 330 33.80 12.57 23.59
C VAL A 330 35.19 12.55 22.93
N GLU A 331 36.12 11.73 23.43
CA GLU A 331 37.41 11.49 22.75
C GLU A 331 37.28 10.69 21.44
N VAL A 332 36.33 9.77 21.33
CA VAL A 332 36.06 9.02 20.09
C VAL A 332 35.37 9.89 19.02
N ILE A 333 34.80 11.03 19.41
CA ILE A 333 34.12 11.99 18.53
C ILE A 333 35.06 13.11 18.04
N LYS A 334 36.25 13.27 18.65
CA LYS A 334 37.33 14.12 18.12
C LYS A 334 38.04 13.43 16.96
#